data_AF-A0A7S1Y278-F1
#
_entry.id   AF-A0A7S1Y278-F1
#
_cell.length_a   1.000
_cell.length_b   1.000
_cell.length_c   1.000
_cell.angle_alpha   90.00
_cell.angle_beta   90.00
_cell.angle_gamma   90.00
#
_symmetry.space_group_name_H-M   'P 1'
#
loop_
_entity.id
_entity.type
_entity.pdbx_description
1 polymer ?
#
loop_
_entity_poly.entity_id
_entity_poly.type
_entity_poly.pdbx_seq_one_letter_code
_entity_poly.pdbx_strand_id
1 'polypeptide(L)'
;VISGNLEDAGHDENVWFLLDYQRGRGLPEAIVAHIEAGIAVAANDPESLLIFSGGETRAQTGPLTEGSSYFRVADAMDLWGKGTVRARTITEEFATDSF
;
A
#
# COMPACT_ATOMS: atom_id res chain seq x y z
N VAL A 1 2.98 7.33 -0.26
CA VAL A 1 4.29 6.65 -0.16
C VAL A 1 4.72 6.57 1.29
N ILE A 2 5.22 5.42 1.73
CA ILE A 2 5.70 5.20 3.10
C ILE A 2 7.10 5.83 3.28
N SER A 3 7.32 6.49 4.42
CA SER A 3 8.55 7.23 4.75
C SER A 3 9.10 6.94 6.16
N GLY A 4 8.43 6.10 6.95
CA GLY A 4 8.81 5.80 8.35
C GLY A 4 8.79 4.31 8.69
N ASN A 5 8.61 4.00 9.98
CA ASN A 5 8.51 2.62 10.48
C ASN A 5 7.24 1.92 9.97
N LEU A 6 7.40 0.87 9.17
CA LEU A 6 6.30 0.17 8.50
C LEU A 6 5.30 -0.47 9.47
N GLU A 7 5.70 -0.83 10.68
CA GLU A 7 4.80 -1.43 11.69
C GLU A 7 3.73 -0.44 12.18
N ASP A 8 4.01 0.86 12.10
CA ASP A 8 3.12 1.93 12.57
C ASP A 8 2.21 2.46 11.44
N ALA A 9 2.30 1.88 10.23
CA ALA A 9 1.65 2.36 9.01
C ALA A 9 0.11 2.39 9.08
N GLY A 10 -0.50 1.68 10.01
CA GLY A 10 -1.96 1.66 10.19
C GLY A 10 -2.52 2.76 11.09
N HIS A 11 -1.69 3.52 11.81
CA HIS A 11 -2.18 4.47 12.81
C HIS A 11 -1.33 5.73 13.00
N ASP A 12 -0.10 5.78 12.46
CA ASP A 12 0.72 7.00 12.47
C ASP A 12 0.80 7.63 11.07
N GLU A 13 0.23 8.82 10.94
CA GLU A 13 0.26 9.61 9.71
C GLU A 13 1.68 10.07 9.32
N ASN A 14 2.62 10.15 10.27
CA ASN A 14 3.99 10.58 9.99
C ASN A 14 4.82 9.51 9.27
N VAL A 15 4.34 8.27 9.29
CA VAL A 15 4.91 7.15 8.54
C VAL A 15 4.59 7.27 7.05
N TRP A 16 3.59 8.08 6.69
CA TRP A 16 3.20 8.34 5.32
C TRP A 16 3.61 9.75 4.89
N PHE A 17 4.09 9.85 3.65
CA PHE A 17 4.34 11.15 3.05
C PHE A 17 3.01 11.80 2.61
N LEU A 18 2.41 12.60 3.50
CA LEU A 18 1.10 13.24 3.32
C LEU A 18 1.22 14.74 3.04
N LEU A 19 0.37 15.26 2.15
CA LEU A 19 0.15 16.71 1.99
C LEU A 19 -0.70 17.22 3.14
N ASP A 20 -0.62 18.52 3.44
CA ASP A 20 -1.32 19.12 4.57
C ASP A 20 -2.84 18.88 4.55
N TYR A 21 -3.45 18.86 3.36
CA TYR A 21 -4.89 18.59 3.23
C TYR A 21 -5.27 17.12 3.50
N GLN A 22 -4.30 16.20 3.41
CA GLN A 22 -4.48 14.76 3.63
C GLN A 22 -4.32 14.38 5.11
N ARG A 23 -3.72 15.25 5.93
CA ARG A 23 -3.50 15.01 7.37
C ARG A 23 -4.80 15.13 8.17
N GLY A 24 -4.90 14.35 9.24
CA GLY A 24 -6.07 14.26 10.12
C GLY A 24 -7.31 13.68 9.44
N ARG A 25 -7.12 12.85 8.40
CA ARG A 25 -8.22 12.28 7.58
C ARG A 25 -8.38 10.77 7.72
N GLY A 26 -7.58 10.12 8.57
CA GLY A 26 -7.62 8.66 8.74
C GLY A 26 -7.05 7.92 7.54
N LEU A 27 -6.07 8.53 6.86
CA LEU A 27 -5.46 7.96 5.67
C LEU A 27 -4.62 6.69 5.96
N PRO A 28 -3.87 6.59 7.08
CA PRO A 28 -3.20 5.35 7.47
C PRO A 28 -4.16 4.16 7.55
N GLU A 29 -5.30 4.34 8.21
CA GLU A 29 -6.34 3.33 8.38
C GLU A 29 -6.97 2.96 7.03
N ALA A 30 -7.25 3.95 6.19
CA ALA A 30 -7.79 3.73 4.86
C ALA A 30 -6.83 2.93 3.96
N ILE A 31 -5.53 3.24 4.01
CA ILE A 31 -4.52 2.52 3.22
C ILE A 31 -4.43 1.06 3.67
N VAL A 32 -4.34 0.80 4.98
CA VAL A 32 -4.31 -0.58 5.49
C VAL A 32 -5.59 -1.32 5.11
N ALA A 33 -6.76 -0.68 5.24
CA ALA A 33 -8.03 -1.28 4.82
C ALA A 33 -8.07 -1.64 3.33
N HIS A 34 -7.48 -0.81 2.45
CA HIS A 34 -7.38 -1.14 1.02
C HIS A 34 -6.47 -2.35 0.77
N ILE A 35 -5.35 -2.45 1.47
CA ILE A 35 -4.42 -3.57 1.39
C ILE A 35 -5.14 -4.86 1.80
N GLU A 36 -5.79 -4.86 2.97
CA GLU A 36 -6.52 -6.01 3.49
C GLU A 36 -7.67 -6.43 2.56
N ALA A 37 -8.43 -5.46 2.05
CA ALA A 37 -9.52 -5.72 1.11
C ALA A 37 -9.02 -6.37 -0.19
N GLY A 38 -7.93 -5.85 -0.78
CA GLY A 38 -7.31 -6.41 -1.97
C GLY A 38 -6.81 -7.83 -1.76
N ILE A 39 -6.14 -8.10 -0.63
CA ILE A 39 -5.67 -9.43 -0.25
C ILE A 39 -6.85 -10.38 -0.08
N ALA A 40 -7.90 -9.97 0.63
CA ALA A 40 -9.08 -10.79 0.89
C ALA A 40 -9.81 -11.17 -0.40
N VAL A 41 -9.97 -10.23 -1.34
CA VAL A 41 -10.59 -10.51 -2.65
C VAL A 41 -9.72 -11.48 -3.45
N ALA A 42 -8.41 -11.24 -3.52
CA ALA A 42 -7.47 -12.09 -4.24
C ALA A 42 -7.28 -13.49 -3.61
N ALA A 43 -7.57 -13.65 -2.32
CA ALA A 43 -7.54 -14.94 -1.63
C ALA A 43 -8.70 -15.86 -2.05
N ASN A 44 -9.83 -15.30 -2.50
CA ASN A 44 -11.00 -16.07 -2.92
C ASN A 44 -10.86 -16.68 -4.32
N ASP A 45 -9.87 -16.25 -5.11
CA ASP A 45 -9.61 -16.76 -6.45
C ASP A 45 -8.10 -17.03 -6.64
N PRO A 46 -7.66 -18.30 -6.56
CA PRO A 46 -6.26 -18.70 -6.75
C PRO A 46 -5.66 -18.35 -8.12
N GLU A 47 -6.48 -18.07 -9.13
CA GLU A 47 -6.05 -17.75 -10.50
C GLU A 47 -6.00 -16.24 -10.78
N SER A 48 -6.46 -15.40 -9.85
CA SER A 48 -6.47 -13.93 -10.02
C SER A 48 -5.06 -13.30 -9.92
N LEU A 49 -4.92 -11.98 -9.93
CA LEU A 49 -3.64 -11.31 -9.67
C LEU A 49 -3.95 -10.07 -8.83
N LEU A 50 -3.20 -9.85 -7.75
CA LEU A 50 -3.28 -8.60 -7.01
C LEU A 50 -2.25 -7.61 -7.56
N ILE A 51 -2.70 -6.43 -7.94
CA ILE A 51 -1.83 -5.35 -8.42
C ILE A 51 -2.00 -4.16 -7.49
N PHE A 52 -0.93 -3.76 -6.79
CA PHE A 52 -0.88 -2.46 -6.15
C PHE A 52 -0.36 -1.43 -7.16
N SER A 53 -1.24 -0.54 -7.61
CA SER A 53 -0.92 0.49 -8.61
C SER A 53 -0.70 1.85 -7.93
N GLY A 54 0.36 2.54 -8.34
CA GLY A 54 0.67 3.90 -7.90
C GLY A 54 2.15 4.19 -8.02
N GLY A 55 2.51 5.18 -8.83
CA GLY A 55 3.88 5.53 -9.19
C GLY A 55 4.56 6.54 -8.28
N GLU A 56 5.68 7.05 -8.75
CA GLU A 56 6.46 8.11 -8.11
C GLU A 56 5.79 9.47 -8.37
N THR A 57 4.85 9.84 -7.51
CA THR A 57 4.10 11.10 -7.70
C THR A 57 4.84 12.33 -7.14
N ARG A 58 5.95 12.15 -6.42
CA ARG A 58 6.60 13.24 -5.67
C ARG A 58 8.12 13.13 -5.67
N ALA A 59 8.79 14.22 -6.03
CA ALA A 59 10.26 14.27 -6.08
C ALA A 59 10.94 14.02 -4.71
N GLN A 60 10.24 14.29 -3.60
CA GLN A 60 10.78 14.17 -2.24
C GLN A 60 10.77 12.73 -1.69
N THR A 61 10.08 11.79 -2.34
CA THR A 61 9.94 10.41 -1.85
C THR A 61 11.02 9.46 -2.39
N GLY A 62 11.98 9.97 -3.19
CA GLY A 62 13.01 9.15 -3.81
C GLY A 62 12.41 8.12 -4.77
N PRO A 63 13.07 6.96 -4.98
CA PRO A 63 12.62 5.91 -5.91
C PRO A 63 11.46 5.07 -5.33
N LEU A 64 10.69 5.62 -4.39
CA LEU A 64 9.60 4.91 -3.72
C LEU A 64 8.27 5.29 -4.34
N THR A 65 7.58 4.25 -4.82
CA THR A 65 6.27 4.32 -5.44
C THR A 65 5.18 4.08 -4.38
N GLU A 66 3.96 4.53 -4.66
CA GLU A 66 2.84 4.22 -3.78
C GLU A 66 2.51 2.72 -3.81
N GLY A 67 2.53 2.09 -4.99
CA GLY A 67 2.30 0.66 -5.15
C GLY A 67 3.30 -0.20 -4.35
N SER A 68 4.60 0.12 -4.41
CA SER A 68 5.61 -0.58 -3.59
C SER A 68 5.43 -0.35 -2.08
N SER A 69 4.88 0.79 -1.68
CA SER A 69 4.58 1.07 -0.27
C SER A 69 3.52 0.11 0.27
N TYR A 70 2.47 -0.18 -0.50
CA TYR A 70 1.41 -1.11 -0.10
C TYR A 70 1.95 -2.52 0.11
N PHE A 71 2.79 -3.01 -0.82
CA PHE A 71 3.41 -4.33 -0.69
C PHE A 71 4.29 -4.43 0.58
N ARG A 72 5.12 -3.40 0.84
CA ARG A 72 6.00 -3.38 2.01
C ARG A 72 5.24 -3.32 3.33
N VAL A 73 4.14 -2.57 3.38
CA VAL A 73 3.26 -2.52 4.55
C VAL A 73 2.62 -3.88 4.80
N ALA A 74 2.11 -4.54 3.75
CA ALA A 74 1.56 -5.88 3.86
C ALA A 74 2.58 -6.91 4.38
N ASP A 75 3.84 -6.82 3.94
CA ASP A 75 4.94 -7.64 4.45
C ASP A 75 5.27 -7.36 5.91
N ALA A 76 5.47 -6.09 6.26
CA ALA A 76 5.91 -5.71 7.59
C ALA A 76 4.84 -5.98 8.67
N MET A 77 3.57 -5.83 8.32
CA MET A 77 2.44 -6.04 9.23
C MET A 77 1.87 -7.48 9.15
N ASP A 78 2.51 -8.39 8.40
CA ASP A 78 2.08 -9.79 8.22
C ASP A 78 0.60 -9.94 7.76
N LEU A 79 0.15 -9.08 6.83
CA LEU A 79 -1.25 -8.99 6.40
C LEU A 79 -1.66 -10.08 5.39
N TRP A 80 -0.70 -10.81 4.83
CA TRP A 80 -0.95 -11.76 3.73
C TRP A 80 -1.81 -12.96 4.11
N GLY A 81 -1.86 -13.29 5.41
CA GLY A 81 -2.52 -14.49 5.91
C GLY A 81 -1.93 -15.77 5.35
N LYS A 82 -2.75 -16.82 5.23
CA LYS A 82 -2.34 -18.13 4.69
C LYS A 82 -2.74 -18.23 3.23
N GLY A 83 -1.78 -18.54 2.35
CA GLY A 83 -2.07 -18.81 0.94
C GLY A 83 -0.96 -18.35 0.01
N THR A 84 -1.33 -18.20 -1.27
CA THR A 84 -0.39 -17.85 -2.34
C THR A 84 -0.46 -16.38 -2.74
N VAL A 85 -1.41 -15.58 -2.22
CA VAL A 85 -1.67 -14.18 -2.63
C VAL A 85 -0.40 -13.34 -2.71
N ARG A 86 0.46 -13.40 -1.68
CA ARG A 86 1.75 -12.70 -1.67
C ARG A 86 2.61 -12.98 -2.91
N ALA A 87 2.69 -14.25 -3.34
CA ALA A 87 3.51 -14.66 -4.48
C ALA A 87 2.91 -14.25 -5.85
N ARG A 88 1.63 -13.91 -5.87
CA ARG A 88 0.82 -13.47 -7.02
C ARG A 88 0.36 -12.02 -6.81
N THR A 89 1.19 -11.24 -6.12
CA THR A 89 1.04 -9.80 -6.01
C THR A 89 2.18 -9.12 -6.73
N ILE A 90 1.87 -8.15 -7.59
CA ILE A 90 2.85 -7.30 -8.27
C ILE A 90 2.55 -5.82 -8.00
N THR A 91 3.51 -4.96 -8.33
CA THR A 91 3.33 -3.51 -8.31
C THR A 91 3.28 -2.95 -9.72
N GLU A 92 2.40 -1.99 -9.94
CA GLU A 92 2.36 -1.15 -11.14
C GLU A 92 2.74 0.27 -10.72
N GLU A 93 3.75 0.86 -11.37
CA GLU A 93 4.49 2.00 -10.82
C GLU A 93 4.45 3.26 -11.72
N PHE A 94 3.58 3.28 -12.73
CA PHE A 94 3.44 4.42 -13.66
C PHE A 94 2.17 5.24 -13.45
N ALA A 95 1.18 4.77 -12.69
CA ALA A 95 -0.01 5.55 -12.38
C ALA A 95 0.34 6.78 -11.52
N THR A 96 0.13 8.01 -12.03
CA THR A 96 0.48 9.25 -11.29
C THR A 96 -0.70 9.96 -10.64
N ASP A 97 -1.92 9.53 -10.91
CA ASP A 97 -3.15 10.05 -10.31
C ASP A 97 -4.26 8.98 -10.29
N SER A 98 -5.39 9.33 -9.70
CA SER A 98 -6.52 8.42 -9.43
C SER A 98 -7.80 8.83 -10.18
N PHE A 99 -7.67 9.42 -11.39
CA PHE A 99 -8.79 10.03 -12.14
C PHE A 99 -10.03 9.12 -12.32
#